data_AF-A0A1Q5DLD3-F1
#
_entry.id   AF-A0A1Q5DLD3-F1
#
_cell.length_a   1.000
_cell.length_b   1.000
_cell.length_c   1.000
_cell.angle_alpha   90.00
_cell.angle_beta   90.00
_cell.angle_gamma   90.00
#
_symmetry.space_group_name_H-M   'P 1'
#
loop_
_entity.id
_entity.type
_entity.pdbx_description
1 polymer ?
#
loop_
_entity_poly.entity_id
_entity_poly.type
_entity_poly.pdbx_seq_one_letter_code
_entity_poly.pdbx_strand_id
1 'polypeptide(L)'
;MAVIDFAHTSFPDDAAWHLQITGGMESATMGALLLLVNARNTVTSGAFENAGHPRPIDRVVLSAVYADTARILVEHALGHEDFTDDSDYSDDSLGSTLLRLFDQLFPDQSIVDIRLRQRQSPSLFASDLQAAVKIFEVS
;
A
#
# COMPACT_ATOMS: atom_id res chain seq x y z
N MET A 1 4.63 -11.31 -3.11
CA MET A 1 5.86 -10.52 -3.35
C MET A 1 6.78 -11.30 -4.27
N ALA A 2 7.48 -10.63 -5.18
CA ALA A 2 8.58 -11.20 -5.94
C ALA A 2 9.79 -10.27 -5.94
N VAL A 3 11.00 -10.84 -5.95
CA VAL A 3 12.27 -10.09 -6.11
C VAL A 3 12.71 -10.24 -7.56
N ILE A 4 12.90 -9.12 -8.27
CA ILE A 4 13.25 -9.10 -9.69
C ILE A 4 14.29 -8.00 -9.98
N ASP A 5 15.12 -8.18 -10.99
CA ASP A 5 16.05 -7.11 -11.43
C ASP A 5 15.31 -6.13 -12.35
N PHE A 6 15.13 -4.89 -11.92
CA PHE A 6 14.39 -3.88 -12.68
C PHE A 6 15.10 -3.46 -13.97
N ALA A 7 16.42 -3.66 -14.08
CA ALA A 7 17.19 -3.36 -15.31
C ALA A 7 16.78 -4.24 -16.51
N HIS A 8 16.01 -5.30 -16.27
CA HIS A 8 15.44 -6.18 -17.29
C HIS A 8 13.93 -6.00 -17.47
N THR A 9 13.38 -4.87 -17.00
CA THR A 9 11.95 -4.55 -17.03
C THR A 9 11.72 -3.14 -17.61
N SER A 10 10.48 -2.65 -17.58
CA SER A 10 10.14 -1.26 -17.90
C SER A 10 10.18 -0.31 -16.69
N PHE A 11 10.50 -0.81 -15.50
CA PHE A 11 10.59 0.00 -14.29
C PHE A 11 11.95 0.72 -14.22
N PRO A 12 12.06 1.88 -13.55
CA PRO A 12 13.33 2.57 -13.38
C PRO A 12 14.35 1.70 -12.64
N ASP A 13 15.56 1.57 -13.18
CA ASP A 13 16.65 0.72 -12.65
C ASP A 13 16.96 0.96 -11.17
N ASP A 14 16.82 2.22 -10.71
CA ASP A 14 17.15 2.65 -9.35
C ASP A 14 15.92 2.67 -8.40
N ALA A 15 14.72 2.38 -8.90
CA ALA A 15 13.54 2.27 -8.05
C ALA A 15 13.67 1.08 -7.10
N ALA A 16 13.27 1.25 -5.84
CA ALA A 16 13.46 0.23 -4.82
C ALA A 16 12.38 -0.86 -4.84
N TRP A 17 11.13 -0.49 -5.15
CA TRP A 17 9.99 -1.39 -5.28
C TRP A 17 8.96 -0.83 -6.26
N HIS A 18 8.01 -1.68 -6.65
CA HIS A 18 6.83 -1.32 -7.41
C HIS A 18 5.64 -2.13 -6.90
N LEU A 19 4.52 -1.47 -6.61
CA LEU A 19 3.26 -2.14 -6.31
C LEU A 19 2.40 -2.20 -7.57
N GLN A 20 2.13 -3.41 -8.03
CA GLN A 20 1.19 -3.66 -9.11
C GLN A 20 -0.18 -4.01 -8.53
N ILE A 21 -1.21 -3.32 -9.00
CA ILE A 21 -2.62 -3.60 -8.71
C ILE A 21 -3.29 -4.00 -10.02
N THR A 22 -3.86 -5.20 -10.08
CA THR A 22 -4.52 -5.78 -11.26
C THR A 22 -5.95 -6.19 -10.95
N GLY A 23 -6.81 -6.14 -11.97
CA GLY A 23 -8.23 -6.46 -11.81
C GLY A 23 -9.03 -5.30 -11.22
N GLY A 24 -10.17 -5.63 -10.60
CA GLY A 24 -11.06 -4.70 -9.94
C GLY A 24 -11.34 -5.11 -8.49
N MET A 25 -12.22 -4.39 -7.81
CA MET A 25 -12.53 -4.63 -6.39
C MET A 25 -12.98 -6.07 -6.09
N GLU A 26 -13.70 -6.71 -7.01
CA GLU A 26 -14.15 -8.11 -6.87
C GLU A 26 -13.07 -9.16 -7.14
N SER A 27 -11.88 -8.75 -7.59
CA SER A 27 -10.81 -9.71 -7.90
C SER A 27 -10.20 -10.28 -6.64
N ALA A 28 -9.83 -11.57 -6.65
CA ALA A 28 -9.15 -12.19 -5.52
C ALA A 28 -7.87 -11.44 -5.16
N THR A 29 -7.75 -10.99 -3.92
CA THR A 29 -6.65 -10.13 -3.43
C THR A 29 -5.29 -10.71 -3.77
N MET A 30 -5.12 -12.02 -3.53
CA MET A 30 -3.84 -12.72 -3.71
C MET A 30 -3.33 -12.70 -5.15
N GLY A 31 -4.21 -12.53 -6.14
CA GLY A 31 -3.83 -12.35 -7.55
C GLY A 31 -3.89 -10.90 -8.03
N ALA A 32 -4.54 -10.02 -7.27
CA ALA A 32 -4.72 -8.61 -7.62
C ALA A 32 -3.56 -7.72 -7.14
N LEU A 33 -2.83 -8.13 -6.10
CA LEU A 33 -1.72 -7.35 -5.53
C LEU A 33 -0.38 -8.07 -5.69
N LEU A 34 0.55 -7.43 -6.38
CA LEU A 34 1.91 -7.91 -6.52
C LEU A 34 2.91 -6.81 -6.16
N LEU A 35 3.53 -6.95 -4.99
CA LEU A 35 4.71 -6.16 -4.62
C LEU A 35 5.95 -6.76 -5.29
N LEU A 36 6.59 -5.98 -6.16
CA LEU A 36 7.85 -6.28 -6.81
C LEU A 36 8.97 -5.52 -6.10
N VAL A 37 10.00 -6.23 -5.66
CA VAL A 37 11.17 -5.64 -4.98
C VAL A 37 12.35 -5.71 -5.94
N ASN A 38 13.05 -4.60 -6.12
CA ASN A 38 14.18 -4.54 -7.03
C ASN A 38 15.41 -5.23 -6.42
N ALA A 39 15.91 -6.28 -7.08
CA ALA A 39 17.08 -7.05 -6.67
C ALA A 39 18.35 -6.19 -6.57
N ARG A 40 18.47 -5.14 -7.39
CA ARG A 40 19.63 -4.23 -7.39
C ARG A 40 19.65 -3.31 -6.17
N ASN A 41 18.51 -3.04 -5.55
CA ASN A 41 18.43 -2.26 -4.33
C ASN A 41 18.65 -3.18 -3.12
N THR A 42 19.92 -3.44 -2.80
CA THR A 42 20.34 -4.39 -1.74
C THR A 42 19.84 -4.03 -0.34
N VAL A 43 19.56 -2.74 -0.09
CA VAL A 43 18.96 -2.28 1.16
C VAL A 43 17.53 -2.80 1.28
N THR A 44 16.73 -2.65 0.22
CA THR A 44 15.33 -3.07 0.20
C THR A 44 15.20 -4.58 0.10
N SER A 45 15.90 -5.22 -0.85
CA SER A 45 15.85 -6.68 -1.00
C SER A 45 16.37 -7.38 0.25
N GLY A 46 17.47 -6.90 0.84
CA GLY A 46 17.99 -7.41 2.10
C GLY A 46 17.02 -7.23 3.28
N ALA A 47 16.26 -6.15 3.35
CA ALA A 47 15.24 -5.97 4.39
C ALA A 47 14.12 -7.01 4.27
N PHE A 48 13.68 -7.32 3.05
CA PHE A 48 12.68 -8.37 2.80
C PHE A 48 13.21 -9.78 3.06
N GLU A 49 14.47 -10.07 2.73
CA GLU A 49 15.12 -11.34 3.08
C GLU A 49 15.20 -11.55 4.60
N ASN A 50 15.46 -10.47 5.35
CA ASN A 50 15.56 -10.50 6.81
C ASN A 50 14.22 -10.29 7.54
N ALA A 51 13.08 -10.26 6.83
CA ALA A 51 11.79 -9.89 7.42
C ALA A 51 11.34 -10.79 8.58
N GLY A 52 11.81 -12.04 8.65
CA GLY A 52 11.55 -12.94 9.79
C GLY A 52 12.28 -12.54 11.08
N HIS A 53 13.44 -11.88 10.97
CA HIS A 53 14.25 -11.40 12.10
C HIS A 53 14.95 -10.08 11.72
N PRO A 54 14.18 -8.97 11.58
CA PRO A 54 14.69 -7.75 10.98
C PRO A 54 15.63 -7.01 11.92
N ARG A 55 16.76 -6.54 11.39
CA ARG A 55 17.66 -5.60 12.08
C ARG A 55 16.96 -4.23 12.19
N PRO A 56 17.45 -3.30 13.04
CA PRO A 56 16.82 -1.98 13.19
C PRO A 56 16.63 -1.24 11.86
N ILE A 57 17.61 -1.30 10.95
CA ILE A 57 17.49 -0.70 9.63
C ILE A 57 16.44 -1.39 8.75
N ASP A 58 16.35 -2.72 8.82
CA ASP A 58 15.37 -3.49 8.03
C ASP A 58 13.94 -3.12 8.46
N ARG A 59 13.70 -2.89 9.76
CA ARG A 59 12.39 -2.44 10.27
C ARG A 59 11.97 -1.10 9.68
N VAL A 60 12.90 -0.15 9.60
CA VAL A 60 12.65 1.18 9.00
C VAL A 60 12.33 1.03 7.51
N VAL A 61 13.08 0.21 6.79
CA VAL A 61 12.85 -0.05 5.35
C VAL A 61 11.49 -0.72 5.13
N LEU A 62 11.19 -1.79 5.88
CA LEU A 62 9.90 -2.49 5.78
C LEU A 62 8.73 -1.58 6.12
N SER A 63 8.87 -0.71 7.11
CA SER A 63 7.84 0.27 7.44
C SER A 63 7.66 1.33 6.35
N ALA A 64 8.75 1.79 5.73
CA ALA A 64 8.66 2.70 4.59
C ALA A 64 7.93 2.04 3.39
N VAL A 65 8.22 0.77 3.10
CA VAL A 65 7.54 0.04 2.03
C VAL A 65 6.06 -0.19 2.37
N TYR A 66 5.75 -0.56 3.62
CA TYR A 66 4.37 -0.68 4.10
C TYR A 66 3.62 0.64 3.96
N ALA A 67 4.20 1.75 4.43
CA ALA A 67 3.60 3.08 4.37
C ALA A 67 3.29 3.51 2.93
N ASP A 68 4.23 3.32 2.01
CA ASP A 68 4.02 3.65 0.59
C ASP A 68 2.99 2.71 -0.07
N THR A 69 3.04 1.41 0.23
CA THR A 69 2.07 0.43 -0.27
C THR A 69 0.65 0.76 0.20
N ALA A 70 0.49 1.03 1.50
CA ALA A 70 -0.78 1.42 2.09
C ALA A 70 -1.32 2.71 1.45
N ARG A 71 -0.44 3.69 1.23
CA ARG A 71 -0.79 4.93 0.54
C ARG A 71 -1.33 4.68 -0.87
N ILE A 72 -0.61 3.90 -1.68
CA ILE A 72 -1.02 3.56 -3.06
C ILE A 72 -2.37 2.82 -3.05
N LEU A 73 -2.55 1.89 -2.13
CA LEU A 73 -3.79 1.10 -2.00
C LEU A 73 -4.99 1.97 -1.63
N VAL A 74 -4.86 2.86 -0.65
CA VAL A 74 -5.92 3.79 -0.25
C VAL A 74 -6.24 4.76 -1.39
N GLU A 75 -5.23 5.35 -2.03
CA GLU A 75 -5.42 6.25 -3.17
C GLU A 75 -6.13 5.54 -4.32
N HIS A 76 -5.75 4.28 -4.59
CA HIS A 76 -6.43 3.44 -5.58
C HIS A 76 -7.90 3.25 -5.20
N ALA A 77 -8.19 2.84 -3.96
CA ALA A 77 -9.55 2.60 -3.48
C ALA A 77 -10.46 3.83 -3.61
N LEU A 78 -9.99 4.99 -3.14
CA LEU A 78 -10.75 6.25 -3.19
C LEU A 78 -11.00 6.74 -4.61
N GLY A 79 -10.17 6.32 -5.57
CA GLY A 79 -10.35 6.58 -7.00
C GLY A 79 -11.54 5.84 -7.63
N HIS A 80 -12.06 4.79 -6.99
CA HIS A 80 -13.29 4.11 -7.41
C HIS A 80 -14.49 4.74 -6.70
N GLU A 81 -15.45 5.25 -7.47
CA GLU A 81 -16.66 5.89 -6.91
C GLU A 81 -17.53 4.89 -6.12
N ASP A 82 -17.53 3.63 -6.55
CA ASP A 82 -18.34 2.55 -5.96
C ASP A 82 -17.73 1.98 -4.67
N PHE A 83 -16.56 2.47 -4.26
CA PHE A 83 -15.95 2.14 -2.96
C PHE A 83 -16.61 3.01 -1.88
N THR A 84 -17.51 2.46 -1.10
CA THR A 84 -18.29 3.19 -0.10
C THR A 84 -18.35 2.41 1.21
N ASP A 85 -18.83 3.06 2.27
CA ASP A 85 -18.96 2.42 3.59
C ASP A 85 -19.95 1.24 3.57
N ASP A 86 -20.85 1.20 2.59
CA ASP A 86 -21.86 0.15 2.39
C ASP A 86 -21.43 -0.93 1.37
N SER A 87 -20.19 -0.87 0.84
CA SER A 87 -19.73 -1.86 -0.14
C SER A 87 -19.66 -3.27 0.47
N ASP A 88 -20.33 -4.22 -0.16
CA ASP A 88 -20.32 -5.64 0.25
C ASP A 88 -19.48 -6.46 -0.74
N TYR A 89 -18.18 -6.50 -0.49
CA TYR A 89 -17.24 -7.29 -1.29
C TYR A 89 -17.02 -8.67 -0.68
N SER A 90 -16.74 -9.68 -1.51
CA SER A 90 -16.40 -11.01 -0.98
C SER A 90 -15.14 -10.98 -0.08
N ASP A 91 -15.10 -11.80 0.97
CA ASP A 91 -14.07 -11.75 2.04
C ASP A 91 -12.62 -11.79 1.53
N ASP A 92 -12.34 -12.51 0.44
CA ASP A 92 -11.00 -12.65 -0.14
C ASP A 92 -10.70 -11.67 -1.29
N SER A 93 -11.62 -10.75 -1.58
CA SER A 93 -11.50 -9.78 -2.67
C SER A 93 -10.59 -8.60 -2.33
N LEU A 94 -10.09 -7.95 -3.37
CA LEU A 94 -9.31 -6.72 -3.23
C LEU A 94 -10.11 -5.65 -2.46
N GLY A 95 -11.40 -5.52 -2.76
CA GLY A 95 -12.29 -4.56 -2.11
C GLY A 95 -12.39 -4.78 -0.60
N SER A 96 -12.62 -6.02 -0.14
CA SER A 96 -12.68 -6.33 1.30
C SER A 96 -11.33 -6.05 2.00
N THR A 97 -10.21 -6.28 1.32
CA THR A 97 -8.88 -5.98 1.83
C THR A 97 -8.66 -4.46 1.94
N LEU A 98 -9.12 -3.70 0.95
CA LEU A 98 -9.02 -2.23 0.96
C LEU A 98 -9.93 -1.59 2.00
N LEU A 99 -11.13 -2.12 2.22
CA LEU A 99 -12.02 -1.68 3.32
C LEU A 99 -11.33 -1.86 4.67
N ARG A 100 -10.80 -3.06 4.96
CA ARG A 100 -10.07 -3.32 6.21
C ARG A 100 -8.86 -2.42 6.39
N LEU A 101 -8.11 -2.17 5.31
CA LEU A 101 -6.97 -1.24 5.35
C LEU A 101 -7.44 0.20 5.64
N PHE A 102 -8.54 0.64 5.01
CA PHE A 102 -9.11 1.95 5.22
C PHE A 102 -9.56 2.13 6.68
N ASP A 103 -10.33 1.18 7.22
CA ASP A 103 -10.81 1.20 8.62
C ASP A 103 -9.65 1.24 9.63
N GLN A 104 -8.55 0.55 9.32
CA GLN A 104 -7.35 0.56 10.16
C GLN A 104 -6.68 1.93 10.18
N LEU A 105 -6.63 2.63 9.04
CA LEU A 105 -5.92 3.90 8.89
C LEU A 105 -6.77 5.11 9.30
N PHE A 106 -8.08 5.04 9.08
CA PHE A 106 -9.02 6.12 9.34
C PHE A 106 -10.17 5.63 10.23
N PRO A 107 -9.88 5.22 11.48
CA PRO A 107 -10.93 4.77 12.39
C PRO A 107 -11.96 5.89 12.58
N ASP A 108 -13.24 5.49 12.58
CA ASP A 108 -14.40 6.37 12.77
C ASP A 108 -14.59 7.45 11.68
N GLN A 109 -13.88 7.41 10.55
CA GLN A 109 -14.11 8.32 9.42
C GLN A 109 -14.80 7.60 8.27
N SER A 110 -15.73 8.28 7.59
CA SER A 110 -16.39 7.73 6.42
C SER A 110 -15.49 7.79 5.18
N ILE A 111 -15.63 6.80 4.29
CA ILE A 111 -14.95 6.78 2.98
C ILE A 111 -15.32 8.03 2.16
N VAL A 112 -16.58 8.47 2.25
CA VAL A 112 -17.07 9.67 1.57
C VAL A 112 -16.32 10.93 2.03
N ASP A 113 -16.12 11.11 3.34
CA ASP A 113 -15.44 12.28 3.89
C ASP A 113 -13.95 12.29 3.52
N ILE A 114 -13.28 11.13 3.60
CA ILE A 114 -11.88 11.02 3.20
C ILE A 114 -11.72 11.27 1.69
N ARG A 115 -12.60 10.73 0.84
CA ARG A 115 -12.61 11.01 -0.60
C ARG A 115 -12.82 12.49 -0.88
N LEU A 116 -13.75 13.15 -0.17
CA LEU A 116 -13.97 14.58 -0.31
C LEU A 116 -12.71 15.37 0.05
N ARG A 117 -12.03 15.00 1.14
CA ARG A 117 -10.76 15.61 1.56
C ARG A 117 -9.66 15.39 0.53
N GLN A 118 -9.52 14.18 -0.03
CA GLN A 118 -8.58 13.88 -1.10
C GLN A 118 -8.77 14.82 -2.30
N ARG A 119 -10.03 15.08 -2.69
CA ARG A 119 -10.37 15.94 -3.84
C ARG A 119 -10.21 17.43 -3.54
N GLN A 120 -10.63 17.90 -2.38
CA GLN A 120 -10.65 19.32 -2.03
C GLN A 120 -9.35 19.82 -1.40
N SER A 121 -8.59 18.94 -0.76
CA SER A 121 -7.39 19.28 0.00
C SER A 121 -6.36 18.15 -0.07
N PRO A 122 -5.83 17.83 -1.27
CA PRO A 122 -4.93 16.69 -1.48
C PRO A 122 -3.67 16.75 -0.60
N SER A 123 -3.13 17.93 -0.32
CA SER A 123 -1.96 18.09 0.56
C SER A 123 -2.27 17.76 2.03
N LEU A 124 -3.49 18.08 2.50
CA LEU A 124 -3.93 17.72 3.85
C LEU A 124 -4.17 16.20 3.92
N PHE A 125 -4.88 15.64 2.94
CA PHE A 125 -5.08 14.19 2.83
C PHE A 125 -3.75 13.41 2.85
N ALA A 126 -2.75 13.85 2.08
CA ALA A 126 -1.43 13.21 2.07
C ALA A 126 -0.75 13.27 3.45
N SER A 127 -0.92 14.36 4.19
CA SER A 127 -0.36 14.51 5.54
C SER A 127 -1.10 13.63 6.56
N ASP A 128 -2.43 13.57 6.48
CA ASP A 128 -3.26 12.70 7.33
C ASP A 128 -2.91 11.23 7.11
N LEU A 129 -2.78 10.81 5.85
CA LEU A 129 -2.43 9.44 5.49
C LEU A 129 -0.99 9.10 5.93
N GLN A 130 -0.04 10.02 5.79
CA GLN A 130 1.32 9.85 6.32
C GLN A 130 1.34 9.67 7.84
N ALA A 131 0.51 10.42 8.57
CA ALA A 131 0.36 10.26 10.01
C ALA A 131 -0.28 8.91 10.37
N ALA A 132 -1.30 8.48 9.63
CA ALA A 132 -2.03 7.23 9.86
C ALA A 132 -1.17 5.97 9.69
N VAL A 133 -0.26 5.96 8.70
CA VAL A 133 0.61 4.80 8.43
C VAL A 133 1.76 4.64 9.42
N LYS A 134 2.00 5.63 10.30
CA LYS A 134 2.95 5.53 11.43
C LYS A 134 4.34 5.00 11.06
N ILE A 135 4.89 5.52 9.96
CA ILE A 135 6.14 5.06 9.32
C ILE A 135 7.37 4.93 10.25
N PHE A 136 7.37 5.58 11.42
CA PHE A 136 8.48 5.53 12.37
C PHE A 136 8.11 4.93 13.75
N GLU A 137 6.90 4.41 13.94
CA GLU A 137 6.46 3.80 15.21
C GLU A 137 6.60 2.27 15.23
N VAL A 138 7.44 1.72 14.35
CA VAL A 138 7.69 0.27 14.23
C VAL A 138 8.34 -0.26 15.51
N SER A 139 7.58 -1.04 16.28
CA SER A 139 8.01 -1.69 17.54
C SER A 139 8.77 -2.99 17.30
#